data_AF-A0A1V4WUB9-F1
#
_entry.id   AF-A0A1V4WUB9-F1
#
_cell.length_a   1.000
_cell.length_b   1.000
_cell.length_c   1.000
_cell.angle_alpha   90.00
_cell.angle_beta   90.00
_cell.angle_gamma   90.00
#
_symmetry.space_group_name_H-M   'P 1'
#
loop_
_entity.id
_entity.type
_entity.pdbx_description
1 polymer ?
#
loop_
_entity_poly.entity_id
_entity_poly.type
_entity_poly.pdbx_seq_one_letter_code
_entity_poly.pdbx_strand_id
1 'polypeptide(L)'
;MGPNIKDLYSLLDIKLESIAEKILLSKVDDGDQVYSTILSHVENVFIQAALKITDNNISRAARLLGMNRNTLSKKLRVPSDNSH
;
A
#
# COMPACT_ATOMS: atom_id res chain seq x y z
N MET A 1 -16.16 -22.45 0.89
CA MET A 1 -16.11 -21.47 2.00
C MET A 1 -14.95 -20.54 1.67
N GLY A 2 -15.20 -19.28 1.33
CA GLY A 2 -14.10 -18.35 1.04
C GLY A 2 -13.26 -18.13 2.30
N PRO A 3 -11.99 -17.71 2.17
CA PRO A 3 -11.15 -17.39 3.33
C PRO A 3 -11.88 -16.38 4.22
N ASN A 4 -11.90 -16.62 5.53
CA ASN A 4 -12.47 -15.66 6.45
C ASN A 4 -11.64 -14.38 6.36
N ILE A 5 -12.28 -13.22 6.27
CA ILE A 5 -11.59 -11.93 6.20
C ILE A 5 -10.61 -11.77 7.38
N LYS A 6 -10.95 -12.31 8.56
CA LYS A 6 -10.06 -12.33 9.73
C LYS A 6 -8.78 -13.14 9.49
N ASP A 7 -8.85 -14.24 8.75
CA ASP A 7 -7.68 -15.06 8.43
C ASP A 7 -6.73 -14.30 7.48
N LEU A 8 -7.29 -13.52 6.54
CA LEU A 8 -6.49 -12.65 5.66
C LEU A 8 -5.77 -11.55 6.45
N TYR A 9 -6.43 -10.94 7.45
CA TYR A 9 -5.80 -9.97 8.33
C TYR A 9 -4.68 -10.61 9.18
N SER A 10 -4.92 -11.79 9.75
CA SER A 10 -3.89 -12.49 10.53
C SER A 10 -2.66 -12.84 9.69
N LEU A 11 -2.85 -13.28 8.44
CA LEU A 11 -1.73 -13.53 7.51
C LEU A 11 -0.97 -12.25 7.13
N LEU A 12 -1.69 -11.13 7.02
CA LEU A 12 -1.09 -9.82 6.74
C LEU A 12 -0.23 -9.36 7.92
N ASP A 13 -0.75 -9.48 9.14
CA ASP A 13 -0.05 -9.07 10.37
C ASP A 13 1.28 -9.83 10.53
N ILE A 14 1.25 -11.17 10.41
CA ILE A 14 2.45 -12.02 10.52
C ILE A 14 3.51 -11.65 9.47
N LYS A 15 3.07 -11.39 8.23
CA LYS A 15 4.00 -11.00 7.16
C LYS A 15 4.55 -9.60 7.36
N LEU A 16 3.72 -8.66 7.81
CA LEU A 16 4.12 -7.28 8.09
C LEU A 16 5.16 -7.22 9.21
N GLU A 17 4.98 -7.97 10.30
CA GLU A 17 5.95 -8.05 11.40
C GLU A 17 7.32 -8.49 10.88
N SER A 18 7.38 -9.60 10.15
CA SER A 18 8.65 -10.10 9.61
C SER A 18 9.31 -9.15 8.59
N ILE A 19 8.51 -8.44 7.79
CA ILE A 19 9.01 -7.45 6.83
C ILE A 19 9.53 -6.22 7.57
N ALA A 20 8.78 -5.70 8.55
CA ALA A 20 9.15 -4.53 9.32
C ALA A 20 10.47 -4.75 10.08
N GLU A 21 10.62 -5.88 10.75
CA GLU A 21 11.86 -6.24 11.45
C GLU A 21 13.06 -6.25 10.49
N LYS A 22 12.93 -6.92 9.34
CA LYS A 22 14.02 -7.01 8.35
C LYS A 22 14.40 -5.64 7.78
N ILE A 23 13.41 -4.79 7.51
CA ILE A 23 13.66 -3.46 6.96
C ILE A 23 14.37 -2.58 7.99
N LEU A 24 13.89 -2.59 9.24
CA LEU A 24 14.51 -1.83 10.33
C LEU A 24 15.93 -2.32 10.65
N LEU A 25 16.18 -3.63 10.60
CA LEU A 25 17.53 -4.19 10.75
C LEU A 25 18.45 -3.86 9.57
N SER A 26 17.91 -3.72 8.36
CA SER A 26 18.69 -3.41 7.15
C SER A 26 19.06 -1.93 7.02
N LYS A 27 18.29 -1.04 7.64
CA LYS A 27 18.43 0.41 7.55
C LYS A 27 19.26 0.89 8.74
N VAL A 28 20.58 0.81 8.58
CA VAL A 28 21.62 1.15 9.58
C VAL A 28 21.88 2.66 9.66
N ASP A 29 21.19 3.49 8.86
CA ASP A 29 21.44 4.94 8.77
C ASP A 29 20.22 5.78 9.21
N ASP A 30 20.45 6.74 10.11
CA ASP A 30 19.43 7.50 10.86
C ASP A 30 18.56 8.43 9.99
N GLY A 31 18.86 8.55 8.69
CA GLY A 31 18.17 9.44 7.75
C GLY A 31 16.99 8.80 6.99
N ASP A 32 16.80 7.50 7.10
CA ASP A 32 15.82 6.80 6.28
C ASP A 32 14.39 6.89 6.83
N GLN A 33 13.48 7.46 6.04
CA GLN A 33 12.04 7.55 6.38
C GLN A 33 11.31 6.22 6.13
N VAL A 34 11.77 5.14 6.76
CA VAL A 34 11.28 3.76 6.59
C VAL A 34 9.76 3.68 6.70
N TYR A 35 9.18 4.33 7.70
CA TYR A 35 7.73 4.38 7.90
C TYR A 35 7.00 4.99 6.69
N SER A 36 7.48 6.12 6.17
CA SER A 36 6.91 6.81 5.01
C SER A 36 7.00 5.95 3.75
N THR A 37 8.14 5.30 3.54
CA THR A 37 8.38 4.41 2.40
C THR A 37 7.44 3.21 2.42
N ILE A 38 7.31 2.53 3.57
CA ILE A 38 6.44 1.36 3.69
C ILE A 38 4.97 1.74 3.56
N LEU A 39 4.56 2.83 4.21
CA LEU A 39 3.19 3.34 4.09
C LEU A 39 2.85 3.63 2.62
N SER A 40 3.74 4.32 1.91
CA SER A 40 3.56 4.62 0.48
C SER A 40 3.52 3.36 -0.38
N HIS A 41 4.33 2.35 -0.06
CA HIS A 41 4.33 1.07 -0.77
C HIS A 41 3.00 0.32 -0.59
N VAL A 42 2.53 0.20 0.66
CA VAL A 42 1.25 -0.45 0.99
C VAL A 42 0.10 0.28 0.29
N GLU A 43 0.04 1.61 0.41
CA GLU A 43 -0.98 2.42 -0.29
C GLU A 43 -0.97 2.15 -1.80
N ASN A 44 0.19 2.15 -2.44
CA ASN A 44 0.31 1.88 -3.88
C ASN A 44 -0.23 0.49 -4.26
N VAL A 45 0.07 -0.56 -3.49
CA VAL A 45 -0.44 -1.91 -3.76
C VAL A 45 -1.98 -1.94 -3.75
N PHE A 46 -2.60 -1.30 -2.76
CA PHE A 46 -4.07 -1.23 -2.68
C PHE A 46 -4.68 -0.38 -3.80
N ILE A 47 -4.04 0.75 -4.15
CA ILE A 47 -4.47 1.61 -5.25
C ILE A 47 -4.44 0.87 -6.59
N GLN A 48 -3.35 0.16 -6.89
CA GLN A 48 -3.21 -0.60 -8.13
C GLN A 48 -4.19 -1.77 -8.18
N ALA A 49 -4.39 -2.47 -7.06
CA ALA A 49 -5.39 -3.53 -6.98
C ALA A 49 -6.80 -3.00 -7.24
N ALA A 50 -7.16 -1.87 -6.63
CA ALA A 50 -8.47 -1.24 -6.84
C ALA A 50 -8.67 -0.80 -8.29
N LEU A 51 -7.67 -0.16 -8.91
CA LEU A 51 -7.73 0.22 -10.32
C LEU A 51 -7.88 -1.00 -11.23
N LYS A 52 -7.17 -2.09 -10.97
CA LYS A 52 -7.30 -3.33 -11.74
C LYS A 52 -8.70 -3.94 -11.61
N ILE A 53 -9.28 -3.94 -10.41
CA ILE A 53 -10.65 -4.43 -10.16
C ILE A 53 -11.68 -3.54 -10.86
N THR A 54 -11.42 -2.23 -10.98
CA THR A 54 -12.36 -1.26 -11.55
C THR A 54 -12.08 -0.90 -13.01
N ASP A 55 -11.19 -1.63 -13.68
CA ASP A 55 -10.77 -1.41 -15.06
C ASP A 55 -10.29 0.03 -15.30
N ASN A 56 -9.34 0.48 -14.48
CA ASN A 56 -8.76 1.82 -14.45
C ASN A 56 -9.76 2.96 -14.17
N ASN A 57 -10.98 2.65 -13.73
CA ASN A 57 -11.94 3.68 -13.33
C ASN A 57 -11.60 4.23 -11.95
N ILE A 58 -10.97 5.41 -11.93
CA ILE A 58 -10.52 6.11 -10.72
C ILE A 58 -11.68 6.39 -9.74
N SER A 59 -12.86 6.77 -10.24
CA SER A 59 -14.02 7.06 -9.39
C SER A 59 -14.54 5.81 -8.68
N ARG A 60 -14.55 4.67 -9.37
CA ARG A 60 -14.93 3.38 -8.78
C ARG A 60 -13.84 2.87 -7.83
N ALA A 61 -12.56 3.02 -8.17
CA ALA A 61 -11.44 2.63 -7.32
C ALA A 61 -11.42 3.42 -6.00
N ALA A 62 -11.63 4.74 -6.08
CA ALA A 62 -11.74 5.60 -4.91
C ALA A 62 -12.89 5.17 -3.98
N ARG A 63 -14.04 4.82 -4.56
CA ARG A 63 -15.19 4.31 -3.80
C ARG A 63 -14.89 2.96 -3.15
N LEU A 64 -14.18 2.06 -3.85
CA LEU A 64 -13.80 0.75 -3.34
C LEU A 64 -12.79 0.84 -2.18
N LEU A 65 -11.88 1.81 -2.24
CA LEU A 65 -10.90 2.09 -1.20
C LEU A 65 -11.45 2.98 -0.06
N GLY A 66 -12.68 3.48 -0.17
CA GLY A 66 -13.27 4.38 0.83
C GLY A 66 -12.60 5.76 0.93
N MET A 67 -11.89 6.18 -0.12
CA MET A 67 -11.14 7.44 -0.16
C MET A 67 -11.73 8.44 -1.15
N ASN A 68 -11.45 9.72 -0.94
CA ASN A 68 -11.88 10.76 -1.86
C ASN A 68 -11.17 10.61 -3.21
N ARG A 69 -11.91 10.71 -4.33
CA ARG A 69 -11.38 10.71 -5.70
C ARG A 69 -10.20 11.68 -5.87
N ASN A 70 -10.27 12.86 -5.26
CA ASN A 70 -9.23 13.88 -5.35
C ASN A 70 -7.94 13.42 -4.65
N THR A 71 -8.05 12.71 -3.53
CA THR A 71 -6.91 12.10 -2.81
C THR A 71 -6.28 11.00 -3.65
N LEU A 72 -7.09 10.10 -4.21
CA LEU A 72 -6.60 9.03 -5.09
C LEU A 72 -5.91 9.61 -6.34
N SER A 73 -6.52 10.62 -6.97
CA SER A 73 -5.95 11.30 -8.14
C SER A 73 -4.60 11.97 -7.83
N LYS A 74 -4.45 12.58 -6.66
CA LYS A 74 -3.16 13.14 -6.22
C LYS A 74 -2.12 12.04 -6.00
N LYS A 75 -2.49 10.93 -5.35
CA LYS A 75 -1.60 9.78 -5.12
C LYS A 75 -1.16 9.12 -6.44
N LEU A 76 -2.03 9.07 -7.45
CA LEU A 76 -1.68 8.58 -8.80
C LEU A 76 -0.80 9.53 -9.61
N ARG A 77 -0.88 10.84 -9.34
CA ARG A 77 -0.09 11.88 -10.01
C ARG A 77 1.30 12.08 -9.43
N VAL A 78 1.57 11.53 -8.24
CA VAL A 78 2.92 11.43 -7.71
C VAL A 78 3.42 10.07 -8.18
N PRO A 79 4.17 9.98 -9.30
CA PRO A 79 4.93 8.77 -9.54
C PRO A 79 5.84 8.65 -8.31
N SER A 80 5.78 7.51 -7.64
CA SER A 80 6.88 7.08 -6.79
C SER A 80 8.09 6.95 -7.71
N ASP A 81 8.81 8.05 -7.86
CA ASP A 81 10.12 8.14 -8.47
C ASP A 81 11.05 7.25 -7.67
N ASN A 82 11.23 6.03 -8.17
CA ASN A 82 12.39 5.20 -7.86
C ASN A 82 13.23 5.16 -9.13
N SER A 83 13.78 6.31 -9.51
CA SER A 83 15.00 6.38 -10.32
C SER A 83 16.19 6.20 -9.38
N HIS A 84 16.64 4.96 -9.21
CA HIS A 84 18.00 4.65 -8.77
C HIS A 84 18.62 3.68 -9.77
#